data_AF-A0ABD1WZP5-F1
#
_entry.id   AF-A0ABD1WZP5-F1
#
_cell.length_a   1.000
_cell.length_b   1.000
_cell.length_c   1.000
_cell.angle_alpha   90.00
_cell.angle_beta   90.00
_cell.angle_gamma   90.00
#
_symmetry.space_group_name_H-M   'P 1'
#
loop_
_entity.id
_entity.type
_entity.pdbx_description
1 polymer ?
#
loop_
_entity_poly.entity_id
_entity_poly.type
_entity_poly.pdbx_seq_one_letter_code
_entity_poly.pdbx_strand_id
1 'polypeptide(L)'
;MLTEGYLGTKAVLTAPLSLEGEESDSKYGPPNLLQRIFSLLSSVHPGSDLIRLQLPPLFNFPKSQLQCYGESVYCINTDMLSKCNHGESPLDRFVSVIAWSISTMRPLMFGVAPYNPVLGETHHVSSGTLNVLLEQVSHHPPVTALHATDEKENIEIILVSFAHSEVLWH
;
A
#
# COMPACT_ATOMS: atom_id res chain seq x y z
N MET A 1 22.24 -37.55 -36.44
CA MET A 1 21.16 -36.68 -36.95
C MET A 1 20.51 -36.03 -35.75
N LEU A 2 20.65 -34.72 -35.63
CA LEU A 2 20.06 -33.88 -34.59
C LEU A 2 18.57 -33.68 -34.90
N THR A 3 17.71 -33.79 -33.89
CA THR A 3 16.39 -33.17 -33.90
C THR A 3 16.17 -32.50 -32.55
N GLU A 4 16.52 -31.21 -32.49
CA GLU A 4 16.22 -30.33 -31.37
C GLU A 4 14.70 -30.12 -31.28
N GLY A 5 14.10 -30.53 -30.16
CA GLY A 5 12.71 -30.23 -29.84
C GLY A 5 12.60 -28.83 -29.24
N TYR A 6 12.26 -27.84 -30.06
CA TYR A 6 11.88 -26.50 -29.59
C TYR A 6 10.59 -26.60 -28.76
N LEU A 7 10.69 -26.55 -27.43
CA LEU A 7 9.55 -26.29 -26.55
C LEU A 7 9.26 -24.78 -26.56
N GLY A 8 8.54 -24.32 -27.58
CA GLY A 8 8.02 -22.96 -27.61
C GLY A 8 6.97 -22.78 -26.51
N THR A 9 7.28 -21.99 -25.48
CA THR A 9 6.32 -21.58 -24.45
C THR A 9 5.18 -20.84 -25.13
N LYS A 10 4.06 -21.52 -25.40
CA LYS A 10 2.87 -20.91 -25.98
C LYS A 10 2.19 -20.08 -24.90
N ALA A 11 2.55 -18.80 -24.81
CA ALA A 11 1.83 -17.83 -24.00
C ALA A 11 0.37 -17.79 -24.49
N VAL A 12 -0.55 -18.33 -23.70
CA VAL A 12 -1.98 -18.17 -23.94
C VAL A 12 -2.34 -16.80 -23.37
N LEU A 13 -2.27 -15.78 -24.22
CA LEU A 13 -2.91 -14.50 -23.96
C LEU A 13 -4.42 -14.73 -23.98
N THR A 14 -5.02 -14.85 -22.80
CA THR A 14 -6.47 -14.77 -22.67
C THR A 14 -6.90 -13.42 -23.24
N ALA A 15 -7.78 -13.44 -24.24
CA ALA A 15 -8.29 -12.21 -24.81
C ALA A 15 -8.86 -11.31 -23.68
N PRO A 16 -8.55 -10.01 -23.67
CA PRO A 16 -9.16 -9.11 -22.71
C PRO A 16 -10.68 -9.20 -22.90
N LEU A 17 -11.42 -9.24 -21.78
CA LEU A 17 -12.88 -9.24 -21.82
C LEU A 17 -13.34 -8.02 -22.63
N SER A 18 -13.78 -8.25 -23.85
CA SER A 18 -14.35 -7.20 -24.71
C SER A 18 -15.76 -6.93 -24.22
N LEU A 19 -15.94 -5.81 -23.52
CA LEU A 19 -17.24 -5.19 -23.31
C LEU A 19 -17.32 -4.00 -24.26
N GLU A 20 -17.34 -4.27 -25.56
CA GLU A 20 -17.81 -3.31 -26.55
C GLU A 20 -19.33 -3.14 -26.35
N GLY A 21 -19.70 -2.06 -25.67
CA GLY A 21 -20.67 -1.16 -26.28
C GLY A 21 -19.87 -0.25 -27.19
N GLU A 22 -20.06 -0.37 -28.50
CA GLU A 22 -19.46 0.48 -29.50
C GLU A 22 -19.73 1.96 -29.16
N GLU A 23 -18.68 2.77 -29.03
CA GLU A 23 -18.60 4.07 -29.69
C GLU A 23 -17.17 4.63 -29.57
N SER A 24 -16.58 4.83 -30.74
CA SER A 24 -15.31 5.49 -30.98
C SER A 24 -15.32 6.93 -30.46
N ASP A 25 -14.61 7.21 -29.38
CA ASP A 25 -13.77 8.42 -29.33
C ASP A 25 -12.80 8.41 -28.16
N SER A 26 -11.60 8.94 -28.44
CA SER A 26 -10.49 9.14 -27.53
C SER A 26 -10.85 9.92 -26.24
N LYS A 27 -11.33 9.25 -25.19
CA LYS A 27 -11.37 9.79 -23.82
C LYS A 27 -10.96 8.73 -22.80
N TYR A 28 -9.71 8.81 -22.35
CA TYR A 28 -9.33 8.30 -21.02
C TYR A 28 -10.09 9.13 -19.97
N GLY A 29 -11.35 8.79 -19.73
CA GLY A 29 -12.13 9.31 -18.62
C GLY A 29 -11.85 8.46 -17.37
N PRO A 30 -11.69 9.05 -16.18
CA PRO A 30 -11.57 8.27 -14.96
C PRO A 30 -12.80 7.35 -14.85
N PRO A 31 -12.63 6.04 -14.61
CA PRO A 31 -13.76 5.15 -14.47
C PRO A 31 -14.66 5.67 -13.35
N ASN A 32 -15.99 5.65 -13.57
CA ASN A 32 -16.98 6.07 -12.57
C ASN A 32 -16.95 5.14 -11.35
N LEU A 33 -16.01 5.37 -10.44
CA LEU A 33 -15.75 4.56 -9.24
C LEU A 33 -17.02 4.39 -8.42
N LEU A 34 -17.81 5.46 -8.28
CA LEU A 34 -19.09 5.45 -7.56
C LEU A 34 -20.10 4.47 -8.17
N GLN A 35 -20.27 4.45 -9.49
CA GLN A 35 -21.20 3.51 -10.15
C GLN A 35 -20.76 2.05 -9.95
N ARG A 36 -19.45 1.79 -9.95
CA ARG A 36 -18.90 0.47 -9.71
C ARG A 36 -19.05 0.03 -8.25
N ILE A 37 -18.82 0.93 -7.28
CA ILE A 37 -19.09 0.69 -5.86
C ILE A 37 -20.57 0.36 -5.65
N PHE A 38 -21.48 1.17 -6.22
CA PHE A 38 -22.93 0.91 -6.12
C PHE A 38 -23.34 -0.43 -6.75
N SER A 39 -22.69 -0.86 -7.85
CA SER A 39 -22.95 -2.18 -8.44
C SER A 39 -22.43 -3.36 -7.60
N LEU A 40 -21.36 -3.17 -6.81
CA LEU A 40 -20.91 -4.17 -5.85
C LEU A 40 -21.86 -4.22 -4.65
N LEU A 41 -22.24 -3.05 -4.12
CA LEU A 41 -23.14 -2.94 -2.97
C LEU A 41 -24.58 -3.37 -3.27
N SER A 42 -25.06 -3.28 -4.51
CA SER A 42 -26.40 -3.75 -4.88
C SER A 42 -26.56 -5.27 -4.75
N SER A 43 -25.45 -6.02 -4.74
CA SER A 43 -25.43 -7.47 -4.50
C SER A 43 -25.30 -7.85 -3.02
N VAL A 44 -25.05 -6.88 -2.13
CA VAL A 44 -24.84 -7.08 -0.70
C VAL A 44 -26.16 -6.90 0.05
N HIS A 45 -26.52 -7.88 0.86
CA HIS A 45 -27.71 -7.84 1.71
C HIS A 45 -27.35 -7.40 3.14
N PRO A 46 -28.27 -6.75 3.88
CA PRO A 46 -28.05 -6.45 5.29
C PRO A 46 -27.68 -7.72 6.09
N GLY A 47 -26.57 -7.68 6.82
CA GLY A 47 -26.03 -8.83 7.56
C GLY A 47 -25.04 -9.70 6.76
N SER A 48 -24.73 -9.33 5.52
CA SER A 48 -23.66 -10.00 4.75
C SER A 48 -22.29 -9.68 5.34
N ASP A 49 -21.45 -10.71 5.45
CA ASP A 49 -20.05 -10.56 5.84
C ASP A 49 -19.25 -9.97 4.67
N LEU A 50 -18.92 -8.69 4.80
CA LEU A 50 -18.18 -7.92 3.78
C LEU A 50 -16.71 -8.33 3.68
N ILE A 51 -16.18 -9.11 4.62
CA ILE A 51 -14.78 -9.55 4.65
C ILE A 51 -14.49 -10.50 3.47
N ARG A 52 -15.51 -11.21 2.98
CA ARG A 52 -15.40 -12.17 1.87
C ARG A 52 -15.69 -11.59 0.49
N LEU A 53 -15.95 -10.28 0.40
CA LEU A 53 -16.28 -9.64 -0.87
C LEU A 53 -14.99 -9.45 -1.70
N GLN A 54 -14.82 -10.25 -2.75
CA GLN A 54 -13.71 -10.10 -3.68
C GLN A 54 -13.88 -8.79 -4.47
N LEU A 55 -13.11 -7.78 -4.11
CA LEU A 55 -13.06 -6.52 -4.85
C LEU A 55 -12.31 -6.75 -6.18
N PRO A 56 -12.87 -6.30 -7.33
CA PRO A 56 -12.14 -6.32 -8.58
C PRO A 56 -10.78 -5.60 -8.47
N PRO A 57 -9.72 -6.05 -9.18
CA PRO A 57 -8.40 -5.41 -9.13
C PRO A 57 -8.39 -3.91 -9.48
N LEU A 58 -9.42 -3.42 -10.20
CA LEU A 58 -9.62 -2.00 -10.47
C LEU A 58 -9.87 -1.15 -9.20
N PHE A 59 -10.19 -1.78 -8.07
CA PHE A 59 -10.31 -1.14 -6.77
C PHE A 59 -8.99 -1.18 -5.99
N ASN A 60 -7.93 -1.80 -6.50
CA ASN A 60 -6.64 -1.78 -5.81
C ASN A 60 -5.89 -0.47 -6.11
N PHE A 61 -5.30 0.10 -5.08
CA PHE A 61 -4.38 1.21 -5.25
C PHE A 61 -3.14 0.67 -5.97
N PRO A 62 -2.57 1.35 -6.98
CA PRO A 62 -1.33 0.92 -7.65
C PRO A 62 -0.10 1.15 -6.76
N LYS A 63 -0.15 0.71 -5.50
CA LYS A 63 0.93 0.73 -4.53
C LYS A 63 0.88 -0.52 -3.67
N SER A 64 2.05 -0.98 -3.25
CA SER A 64 2.19 -1.99 -2.19
C SER A 64 1.85 -1.39 -0.82
N GLN A 65 1.39 -2.22 0.12
CA GLN A 65 1.27 -1.81 1.53
C GLN A 65 2.59 -1.25 2.08
N LEU A 66 3.76 -1.79 1.67
CA LEU A 66 5.05 -1.27 2.09
C LEU A 66 5.22 0.21 1.71
N GLN A 67 4.83 0.55 0.49
CA GLN A 67 4.88 1.94 0.04
C GLN A 67 3.90 2.82 0.83
N CYS A 68 2.68 2.34 1.10
CA CYS A 68 1.73 3.08 1.93
C CYS A 68 2.26 3.34 3.35
N TYR A 69 2.94 2.38 3.97
CA TYR A 69 3.59 2.56 5.27
C TYR A 69 4.76 3.54 5.19
N GLY A 70 5.62 3.42 4.18
CA GLY A 70 6.75 4.34 3.97
C GLY A 70 6.28 5.79 3.79
N GLU A 71 5.23 6.03 3.00
CA GLU A 71 4.69 7.36 2.75
C GLU A 71 4.24 8.08 4.03
N SER A 72 3.86 7.35 5.08
CA SER A 72 3.53 7.95 6.37
C SER A 72 4.73 8.61 7.06
N VAL A 73 5.95 8.18 6.72
CA VAL A 73 7.20 8.70 7.28
C VAL A 73 7.78 9.84 6.43
N TYR A 74 7.88 9.65 5.10
CA TYR A 74 8.59 10.60 4.22
C TYR A 74 7.68 11.57 3.43
N CYS A 75 6.37 11.34 3.33
CA CYS A 75 5.43 12.24 2.64
C CYS A 75 4.64 13.13 3.62
N ILE A 76 5.32 13.66 4.64
CA ILE A 76 4.73 14.64 5.55
C ILE A 76 5.00 16.06 5.04
N ASN A 77 3.94 16.87 4.93
CA ASN A 77 4.04 18.26 4.44
C ASN A 77 4.73 19.20 5.45
N THR A 78 4.96 18.73 6.67
CA THR A 78 5.56 19.50 7.74
C THR A 78 6.69 18.68 8.33
N ASP A 79 7.83 19.32 8.58
CA ASP A 79 8.98 18.69 9.24
C ASP A 79 8.65 18.45 10.72
N MET A 80 7.91 17.38 10.98
CA MET A 80 7.50 16.96 12.33
C MET A 80 8.58 16.13 13.02
N LEU A 81 9.40 15.42 12.24
CA LEU A 81 10.48 14.60 12.77
C LEU A 81 11.56 15.48 13.42
N SER A 82 12.03 16.54 12.74
CA SER A 82 13.02 17.46 13.32
C SER A 82 12.55 18.03 14.67
N LYS A 83 11.27 18.38 14.81
CA LYS A 83 10.69 18.91 16.06
C LYS A 83 10.81 17.94 17.23
N CYS A 84 10.83 16.64 16.98
CA CYS A 84 10.98 15.63 18.03
C CYS A 84 12.32 15.75 18.76
N ASN A 85 13.38 16.19 18.08
CA ASN A 85 14.69 16.36 18.69
C ASN A 85 14.95 17.81 19.16
N HIS A 86 14.31 18.81 18.54
CA HIS A 86 14.56 20.23 18.80
C HIS A 86 13.74 20.86 19.94
N GLY A 87 12.84 20.12 20.60
CA GLY A 87 12.06 20.64 21.73
C GLY A 87 12.93 21.01 22.95
N GLU A 88 12.68 22.19 23.54
CA GLU A 88 13.45 22.74 24.66
C GLU A 88 13.39 21.84 25.90
N SER A 89 12.18 21.41 26.27
CA SER A 89 11.97 20.51 27.40
C SER A 89 11.75 19.05 26.96
N PRO A 90 12.02 18.06 27.82
CA PRO A 90 11.65 16.66 27.55
C PRO A 90 10.16 16.47 27.27
N LEU A 91 9.30 17.28 27.88
CA LEU A 91 7.85 17.23 27.67
C LEU A 91 7.50 17.68 26.25
N ASP A 92 8.10 18.76 25.75
CA ASP A 92 7.82 19.27 24.40
C ASP A 92 8.27 18.28 23.32
N ARG A 93 9.41 17.61 23.54
CA ARG A 93 9.88 16.52 22.66
C ARG A 93 8.91 15.36 22.66
N PHE A 94 8.43 14.95 23.83
CA PHE A 94 7.43 13.87 23.95
C PHE A 94 6.12 14.23 23.24
N VAL A 95 5.60 15.45 23.45
CA VAL A 95 4.41 15.94 22.75
C VAL A 95 4.60 15.94 21.24
N SER A 96 5.78 16.31 20.74
CA SER A 96 6.11 16.28 19.32
C SER A 96 6.12 14.86 18.74
N VAL A 97 6.68 13.89 19.47
CA VAL A 97 6.65 12.47 19.08
C VAL A 97 5.21 11.95 19.01
N ILE A 98 4.37 12.28 19.99
CA ILE A 98 2.95 11.91 19.98
C ILE A 98 2.21 12.54 18.79
N ALA A 99 2.43 13.84 18.55
CA ALA A 99 1.83 14.54 17.42
C ALA A 99 2.23 13.92 16.08
N TRP A 100 3.52 13.58 15.91
CA TRP A 100 4.02 12.85 14.74
C TRP A 100 3.35 11.48 14.60
N SER A 101 3.32 10.67 15.66
CA SER A 101 2.70 9.34 15.64
C SER A 101 1.20 9.36 15.29
N ILE A 102 0.46 10.38 15.74
CA ILE A 102 -0.94 10.55 15.34
C ILE A 102 -1.04 10.95 13.86
N SER A 103 -0.13 11.81 13.38
CA SER A 103 -0.11 12.25 11.99
C SER A 103 0.16 11.13 10.98
N THR A 104 0.89 10.08 11.38
CA THR A 104 1.15 8.92 10.52
C THR A 104 -0.07 8.01 10.37
N MET A 105 -1.09 8.16 11.23
CA MET A 105 -2.32 7.39 11.17
C MET A 105 -3.24 7.93 10.06
N ARG A 106 -2.96 7.53 8.82
CA ARG A 106 -3.76 7.93 7.66
C ARG A 106 -4.99 7.03 7.52
N PRO A 107 -6.22 7.58 7.54
CA PRO A 107 -7.39 6.80 7.17
C PRO A 107 -7.28 6.40 5.69
N LEU A 108 -7.33 5.10 5.41
CA LEU A 108 -7.46 4.62 4.03
C LEU A 108 -8.81 5.07 3.49
N MET A 109 -8.84 5.62 2.27
CA MET A 109 -10.11 5.93 1.62
C MET A 109 -10.87 4.63 1.38
N PHE A 110 -12.15 4.61 1.76
CA PHE A 110 -13.02 3.44 1.66
C PHE A 110 -13.00 2.85 0.23
N GLY A 111 -12.80 1.54 0.13
CA GLY A 111 -12.88 0.81 -1.14
C GLY A 111 -11.62 0.82 -2.00
N VAL A 112 -10.46 1.22 -1.46
CA VAL A 112 -9.18 1.10 -2.16
C VAL A 112 -8.12 0.44 -1.26
N ALA A 113 -7.88 -0.86 -1.46
CA ALA A 113 -6.82 -1.58 -0.75
C ALA A 113 -5.51 -1.54 -1.55
N PRO A 114 -4.36 -1.26 -0.93
CA PRO A 114 -3.06 -1.48 -1.57
C PRO A 114 -2.80 -2.97 -1.80
N TYR A 115 -1.85 -3.30 -2.68
CA TYR A 115 -1.41 -4.67 -2.89
C TYR A 115 -0.73 -5.21 -1.63
N ASN A 116 -1.11 -6.43 -1.24
CA ASN A 116 -0.48 -7.17 -0.16
C ASN A 116 0.98 -7.49 -0.52
N PRO A 117 1.96 -7.18 0.34
CA PRO A 117 3.36 -7.44 0.06
C PRO A 117 3.66 -8.93 0.00
N VAL A 118 4.55 -9.32 -0.91
CA VAL A 118 5.10 -10.68 -0.92
C VAL A 118 6.21 -10.81 0.12
N LEU A 119 6.48 -12.03 0.61
CA LEU A 119 7.59 -12.27 1.54
C LEU A 119 8.92 -11.83 0.92
N GLY A 120 9.70 -11.05 1.66
CA GLY A 120 10.97 -10.49 1.22
C GLY A 120 10.83 -9.30 0.26
N GLU A 121 9.61 -8.81 0.00
CA GLU A 121 9.44 -7.54 -0.69
C GLU A 121 10.06 -6.40 0.12
N THR A 122 10.77 -5.51 -0.56
CA THR A 122 11.43 -4.35 0.06
C THR A 122 10.98 -3.04 -0.58
N HIS A 123 10.85 -1.99 0.22
CA HIS A 123 10.65 -0.62 -0.24
C HIS A 123 11.71 0.29 0.38
N HIS A 124 12.46 1.02 -0.46
CA HIS A 124 13.52 1.93 -0.02
C HIS A 124 13.33 3.32 -0.60
N VAL A 125 13.44 4.34 0.25
CA VAL A 125 13.32 5.75 -0.12
C VAL A 125 14.37 6.58 0.61
N SER A 126 15.04 7.46 -0.13
CA SER A 126 15.91 8.49 0.43
C SER A 126 15.35 9.87 0.05
N SER A 127 15.11 10.73 1.03
CA SER A 127 14.64 12.10 0.84
C SER A 127 15.53 13.05 1.66
N GLY A 128 16.50 13.68 1.00
CA GLY A 128 17.52 14.46 1.69
C GLY A 128 18.38 13.57 2.60
N THR A 129 18.35 13.83 3.91
CA THR A 129 19.10 13.07 4.92
C THR A 129 18.29 11.93 5.54
N LEU A 130 16.99 11.87 5.27
CA LEU A 130 16.10 10.81 5.70
C LEU A 130 16.21 9.61 4.76
N ASN A 131 16.59 8.46 5.30
CA ASN A 131 16.58 7.17 4.62
C ASN A 131 15.54 6.27 5.28
N VAL A 132 14.75 5.56 4.49
CA VAL A 132 13.68 4.67 4.95
C VAL A 132 13.78 3.36 4.21
N LEU A 133 13.81 2.25 4.94
CA LEU A 133 13.77 0.88 4.44
C LEU A 133 12.60 0.14 5.08
N LEU A 134 11.79 -0.51 4.26
CA LEU A 134 10.76 -1.44 4.71
C LEU A 134 10.98 -2.81 4.08
N GLU A 135 10.65 -3.86 4.82
CA GLU A 135 10.69 -5.24 4.36
C GLU A 135 9.48 -6.03 4.90
N GLN A 136 8.87 -6.83 4.04
CA GLN A 136 7.92 -7.85 4.47
C GLN A 136 8.67 -9.08 4.98
N VAL A 137 8.89 -9.16 6.30
CA VAL A 137 9.72 -10.19 6.94
C VAL A 137 8.98 -11.50 7.24
N SER A 138 7.63 -11.48 7.22
CA SER A 138 6.81 -12.68 7.38
C SER A 138 5.52 -12.56 6.59
N HIS A 139 4.99 -13.69 6.11
CA HIS A 139 3.71 -13.75 5.38
C HIS A 139 2.59 -14.41 6.21
N HIS A 140 2.94 -15.32 7.13
CA HIS A 140 2.00 -16.02 8.00
C HIS A 140 2.54 -16.11 9.44
N PRO A 141 2.18 -15.17 10.33
CA PRO A 141 1.33 -13.99 10.08
C PRO A 141 2.06 -12.93 9.23
N PRO A 142 1.35 -12.02 8.54
CA PRO A 142 2.00 -10.92 7.82
C PRO A 142 2.68 -9.96 8.80
N VAL A 143 4.00 -9.75 8.62
CA VAL A 143 4.80 -8.81 9.42
C VAL A 143 5.65 -7.96 8.49
N THR A 144 5.58 -6.65 8.69
CA THR A 144 6.42 -5.66 8.01
C THR A 144 7.37 -5.01 9.01
N ALA A 145 8.66 -5.00 8.72
CA ALA A 145 9.65 -4.21 9.46
C ALA A 145 9.93 -2.90 8.71
N LEU A 146 10.14 -1.82 9.45
CA LEU A 146 10.55 -0.51 8.96
C LEU A 146 11.73 -0.01 9.78
N HIS A 147 12.78 0.44 9.10
CA HIS A 147 13.91 1.16 9.67
C HIS A 147 14.07 2.48 8.94
N ALA A 148 14.14 3.59 9.67
CA ALA A 148 14.42 4.89 9.11
C ALA A 148 15.45 5.66 9.93
N THR A 149 16.32 6.39 9.25
CA THR A 149 17.39 7.17 9.86
C THR A 149 17.48 8.54 9.22
N ASP A 150 17.61 9.58 10.04
CA ASP A 150 17.99 10.93 9.61
C ASP A 150 19.22 11.38 10.40
N GLU A 151 20.39 11.32 9.76
CA GLU A 151 21.67 11.64 10.40
C GLU A 151 21.77 13.11 10.82
N LYS A 152 21.18 14.02 10.03
CA LYS A 152 21.25 15.46 10.29
C LYS A 152 20.42 15.83 11.52
N GLU A 153 19.26 15.21 11.65
CA GLU A 153 18.36 15.44 12.78
C GLU A 153 18.65 14.53 13.98
N ASN A 154 19.59 13.58 13.84
CA ASN A 154 19.93 12.55 14.81
C ASN A 154 18.70 11.74 15.25
N ILE A 155 17.94 11.23 14.27
CA ILE A 155 16.71 10.46 14.48
C ILE A 155 16.88 9.06 13.92
N GLU A 156 16.47 8.07 14.70
CA GLU A 156 16.33 6.67 14.27
C GLU A 156 14.93 6.18 14.64
N ILE A 157 14.27 5.52 13.69
CA ILE A 157 12.92 4.97 13.82
C ILE A 157 12.98 3.50 13.46
N ILE A 158 12.50 2.66 14.36
CA ILE A 158 12.32 1.23 14.13
C ILE A 158 10.86 0.89 14.44
N LEU A 159 10.14 0.36 13.46
CA LEU A 159 8.75 -0.03 13.61
C LEU A 159 8.54 -1.44 13.08
N VAL A 160 7.66 -2.19 13.75
CA VAL A 160 7.20 -3.50 13.30
C VAL A 160 5.68 -3.47 13.29
N SER A 161 5.10 -3.70 12.11
CA SER A 161 3.67 -3.78 11.92
C SER A 161 3.24 -5.24 11.79
N PHE A 162 2.27 -5.63 12.61
CA PHE A 162 1.59 -6.91 12.51
C PHE A 162 0.23 -6.65 11.88
N ALA A 163 0.01 -7.17 10.66
CA ALA A 163 -1.34 -7.14 10.10
C ALA A 163 -2.12 -8.33 10.66
N HIS A 164 -3.30 -8.08 11.22
CA HIS A 164 -4.24 -9.16 11.49
C HIS A 164 -4.70 -9.72 10.15
N SER A 165 -4.29 -10.95 9.83
CA SER A 165 -4.66 -11.67 8.62
C SER A 165 -6.14 -12.06 8.67
N GLU A 166 -7.06 -11.13 8.45
CA GLU A 166 -8.47 -11.44 8.17
C GLU A 166 -8.84 -11.24 6.69
N VAL A 167 -7.88 -10.94 5.83
CA VAL A 167 -8.10 -10.95 4.38
C VAL A 167 -7.61 -12.29 3.84
N LEU A 168 -8.56 -13.23 3.74
CA LEU A 168 -8.39 -14.56 3.17
C LEU A 168 -7.79 -14.48 1.76
N TRP A 169 -6.66 -15.14 1.58
CA TRP A 169 -6.11 -15.47 0.27
C TRP A 169 -6.95 -16.57 -0.38
N HIS A 170 -7.76 -16.21 -1.39
CA HIS A 170 -8.31 -17.15 -2.39
C HIS A 170 -8.39 -16.48 -3.76
#